data_AF-A0A1S9DE76-F1
#
_entry.id   AF-A0A1S9DE76-F1
#
_cell.length_a   1.000
_cell.length_b   1.000
_cell.length_c   1.000
_cell.angle_alpha   90.00
_cell.angle_beta   90.00
_cell.angle_gamma   90.00
#
_symmetry.space_group_name_H-M   'P 1'
#
loop_
_entity.id
_entity.type
_entity.pdbx_description
1 polymer ?
#
loop_
_entity_poly.entity_id
_entity_poly.type
_entity_poly.pdbx_seq_one_letter_code
_entity_poly.pdbx_strand_id
1 'polypeptide(L)'
;MATRITLNAILSYLEELTLSTTVEIPESPKKAQNRSKHVLVIGGGVGGLMTAWILLDKGYRVTVVSKEWASLAKPLTSQIAGALWEYPPGGCGITVIETPLFGCSTLEQYWEWPLQSFEFYRLMANRDELIGDGLERAAGAGKFGAKMKTLFQFFQHPIEDESCVHGRDDRHCDKYFEMKTLDESVDSPFRDQLKINYHCMADANGGKNHAAPMIDTDVAMAFLKRLVQSKGAVLETREIIGDLRLHEQELLSEYHADIIVNASGIGARELATDSQIFPVRGAVKKIRRPEGYPADHAFLLPAQMNHDGYGSVSKTVFIVPRNDDTLVIGSITQCNNWQLNLSPDSTEVKAMWERTTEFLPVFEDADHEA
;
A
#
# COMPACT_ATOMS: atom_id res chain seq x y z
N MET A 1 -7.71 25.74 1.69
CA MET A 1 -6.67 25.20 0.78
C MET A 1 -6.13 23.93 1.39
N ALA A 2 -6.12 22.81 0.66
CA ALA A 2 -5.82 21.46 1.17
C ALA A 2 -4.31 21.22 1.38
N THR A 3 -3.65 22.10 2.14
CA THR A 3 -2.29 21.82 2.65
C THR A 3 -2.34 20.91 3.88
N ARG A 4 -3.54 20.66 4.44
CA ARG A 4 -3.79 19.75 5.54
C ARG A 4 -4.72 18.63 5.13
N ILE A 5 -4.41 17.43 5.60
CA ILE A 5 -5.19 16.21 5.48
C ILE A 5 -5.60 15.84 6.90
N THR A 6 -6.89 15.80 7.17
CA THR A 6 -7.42 15.44 8.48
C THR A 6 -8.17 14.12 8.35
N LEU A 7 -7.69 13.11 9.07
CA LEU A 7 -8.31 11.79 9.15
C LEU A 7 -9.06 11.71 10.48
N ASN A 8 -10.37 11.51 10.39
CA ASN A 8 -11.21 11.31 11.55
C ASN A 8 -10.92 9.94 12.18
N ALA A 9 -11.11 9.85 13.49
CA ALA A 9 -11.08 8.57 14.18
C ALA A 9 -12.26 7.72 13.71
N ILE A 10 -11.99 6.49 13.28
CA ILE A 10 -13.02 5.53 12.85
C ILE A 10 -13.61 4.82 14.09
N LEU A 11 -12.80 4.63 15.14
CA LEU A 11 -13.20 4.05 16.41
C LEU A 11 -12.98 5.03 17.57
N SER A 12 -13.81 4.91 18.61
CA SER A 12 -13.94 5.87 19.73
C SER A 12 -12.67 6.09 20.58
N TYR A 13 -11.65 5.25 20.43
CA TYR A 13 -10.41 5.30 21.20
C TYR A 13 -9.23 5.94 20.45
N LEU A 14 -9.41 6.38 19.21
CA LEU A 14 -8.35 6.99 18.41
C LEU A 14 -8.45 8.52 18.36
N GLU A 15 -7.29 9.16 18.28
CA GLU A 15 -7.20 10.61 18.08
C GLU A 15 -7.30 10.92 16.58
N GLU A 16 -7.97 12.04 16.26
CA GLU A 16 -7.92 12.64 14.93
C GLU A 16 -6.46 12.90 14.50
N LEU A 17 -6.12 12.52 13.26
CA LEU A 17 -4.80 12.74 12.70
C LEU A 17 -4.84 13.85 11.64
N THR A 18 -4.18 14.97 11.94
CA THR A 18 -3.99 16.06 10.97
C THR A 18 -2.54 16.11 10.48
N LEU A 19 -2.35 15.97 9.17
CA LEU A 19 -1.06 16.01 8.48
C LEU A 19 -0.95 17.23 7.56
N SER A 20 0.15 17.97 7.64
CA SER A 20 0.50 19.07 6.76
C SER A 20 1.43 18.60 5.64
N THR A 21 1.05 18.88 4.40
CA THR A 21 1.85 18.64 3.18
C THR A 21 2.88 19.76 2.91
N THR A 22 3.05 20.68 3.86
CA THR A 22 4.00 21.81 3.80
C THR A 22 4.84 21.87 5.08
N VAL A 23 5.88 22.70 5.10
CA VAL A 23 6.71 22.90 6.30
C VAL A 23 5.90 23.55 7.44
N GLU A 24 4.87 24.33 7.10
CA GLU A 24 4.07 25.04 8.08
C GLU A 24 3.10 24.12 8.80
N ILE A 25 3.18 24.14 10.12
CA ILE A 25 2.24 23.48 11.00
C ILE A 25 2.00 24.41 12.17
N PRO A 26 0.74 24.71 12.54
CA PRO A 26 0.47 25.54 13.70
C PRO A 26 1.15 24.96 14.93
N GLU A 27 1.88 25.81 15.64
CA GLU A 27 2.49 25.48 16.91
C GLU A 27 1.42 25.23 17.97
N SER A 28 1.71 24.29 18.85
CA SER A 28 0.89 24.03 20.04
C SER A 28 1.81 23.68 21.22
N PRO A 29 1.36 23.88 22.48
CA PRO A 29 2.18 23.56 23.65
C PRO A 29 2.69 22.10 23.66
N LYS A 30 1.84 21.15 23.22
CA LYS A 30 2.20 19.72 23.09
C LYS A 30 3.33 19.51 22.07
N LYS A 31 3.32 20.23 20.95
CA LYS A 31 4.38 20.15 19.93
C LYS A 31 5.69 20.74 20.41
N ALA A 32 5.64 21.91 21.08
CA ALA A 32 6.81 22.52 21.68
C ALA A 32 7.49 21.58 22.69
N GLN A 33 6.70 20.86 23.50
CA GLN A 33 7.21 19.84 24.42
C GLN A 33 7.85 18.67 23.65
N ASN A 34 7.21 18.16 22.60
CA ASN A 34 7.71 17.04 21.80
C ASN A 34 9.05 17.34 21.10
N ARG A 35 9.38 18.61 20.82
CA ARG A 35 10.67 19.00 20.21
C ARG A 35 11.87 18.67 21.10
N SER A 36 11.66 18.46 22.41
CA SER A 36 12.69 17.98 23.33
C SER A 36 13.04 16.50 23.14
N LYS A 37 12.21 15.76 22.38
CA LYS A 37 12.38 14.34 22.10
C LYS A 37 12.82 14.10 20.67
N HIS A 38 13.77 13.19 20.50
CA HIS A 38 14.33 12.80 19.22
C HIS A 38 14.03 11.33 18.93
N VAL A 39 13.49 11.06 17.74
CA VAL A 39 13.14 9.70 17.30
C VAL A 39 14.05 9.29 16.15
N LEU A 40 14.69 8.13 16.31
CA LEU A 40 15.45 7.45 15.26
C LEU A 40 14.51 6.47 14.53
N VAL A 41 14.25 6.71 13.25
CA VAL A 41 13.45 5.82 12.40
C VAL A 41 14.38 5.00 11.52
N ILE A 42 14.29 3.68 11.58
CA ILE A 42 15.11 2.75 10.79
C ILE A 42 14.27 2.24 9.61
N GLY A 43 14.57 2.74 8.42
CA GLY A 43 13.89 2.38 7.16
C GLY A 43 13.43 3.58 6.34
N GLY A 44 13.84 3.65 5.08
CA GLY A 44 13.51 4.72 4.12
C GLY A 44 12.39 4.36 3.14
N GLY A 45 11.65 3.28 3.40
CA GLY A 45 10.46 2.88 2.65
C GLY A 45 9.21 3.68 3.05
N VAL A 46 8.06 3.35 2.46
CA VAL A 46 6.78 4.05 2.72
C VAL A 46 6.43 4.07 4.21
N GLY A 47 6.62 2.96 4.93
CA GLY A 47 6.35 2.88 6.37
C GLY A 47 7.19 3.88 7.17
N GLY A 48 8.51 3.86 7.00
CA GLY A 48 9.40 4.76 7.74
C GLY A 48 9.21 6.24 7.38
N LEU A 49 9.01 6.56 6.10
CA LEU A 49 8.78 7.95 5.68
C LEU A 49 7.42 8.50 6.13
N MET A 50 6.35 7.69 6.09
CA MET A 50 5.04 8.07 6.64
C MET A 50 5.11 8.27 8.15
N THR A 51 5.78 7.36 8.87
CA THR A 51 5.99 7.52 10.32
C THR A 51 6.80 8.78 10.64
N ALA A 52 7.87 9.04 9.89
CA ALA A 52 8.66 10.26 10.05
C ALA A 52 7.82 11.51 9.81
N TRP A 53 6.97 11.53 8.78
CA TRP A 53 6.05 12.64 8.53
C TRP A 53 5.10 12.86 9.72
N ILE A 54 4.42 11.81 10.20
CA ILE A 54 3.52 11.90 11.36
C ILE A 54 4.24 12.45 12.59
N LEU A 55 5.47 11.97 12.87
CA LEU A 55 6.27 12.40 14.02
C LEU A 55 6.69 13.87 13.92
N LEU A 56 7.15 14.31 12.75
CA LEU A 56 7.50 15.72 12.50
C LEU A 56 6.27 16.61 12.69
N ASP A 57 5.10 16.17 12.24
CA ASP A 57 3.86 16.93 12.38
C ASP A 57 3.36 17.02 13.82
N LYS A 58 3.70 16.03 14.64
CA LYS A 58 3.54 16.04 16.11
C LYS A 58 4.64 16.82 16.84
N GLY A 59 5.64 17.37 16.14
CA GLY A 59 6.68 18.23 16.70
C GLY A 59 7.93 17.50 17.19
N TYR A 60 8.10 16.21 16.92
CA TYR A 60 9.32 15.49 17.28
C TYR A 60 10.48 15.86 16.36
N ARG A 61 11.71 15.81 16.88
CA ARG A 61 12.90 15.71 16.01
C ARG A 61 12.96 14.29 15.45
N VAL A 62 13.36 14.15 14.19
CA VAL A 62 13.44 12.85 13.52
C VAL A 62 14.73 12.72 12.74
N THR A 63 15.43 11.59 12.94
CA THR A 63 16.46 11.10 12.02
C THR A 63 15.96 9.82 11.38
N VAL A 64 16.04 9.71 10.06
CA VAL A 64 15.72 8.50 9.31
C VAL A 64 17.01 7.89 8.80
N VAL A 65 17.33 6.69 9.27
CA VAL A 65 18.47 5.89 8.81
C VAL A 65 17.95 4.81 7.88
N SER A 66 18.55 4.70 6.69
CA SER A 66 18.24 3.60 5.79
C SER A 66 19.44 3.16 4.97
N LYS A 67 19.55 1.85 4.75
CA LYS A 67 20.54 1.28 3.84
C LYS A 67 20.39 1.84 2.42
N GLU A 68 19.14 2.01 1.97
CA GLU A 68 18.82 2.40 0.60
C GLU A 68 17.63 3.35 0.58
N TRP A 69 17.59 4.19 -0.45
CA TRP A 69 16.50 5.14 -0.69
C TRP A 69 15.84 4.83 -2.02
N ALA A 70 14.60 5.29 -2.17
CA ALA A 70 13.90 5.17 -3.43
C ALA A 70 14.71 5.75 -4.59
N SER A 71 14.94 4.93 -5.61
CA SER A 71 15.71 5.27 -6.82
C SER A 71 15.19 4.45 -8.00
N LEU A 72 15.31 4.98 -9.22
CA LEU A 72 14.90 4.23 -10.41
C LEU A 72 15.87 3.10 -10.76
N ALA A 73 17.16 3.26 -10.45
CA ALA A 73 18.19 2.27 -10.74
C ALA A 73 18.11 1.04 -9.82
N LYS A 74 17.74 1.24 -8.56
CA LYS A 74 17.54 0.20 -7.57
C LYS A 74 16.26 0.49 -6.78
N PRO A 75 15.10 0.08 -7.30
CA PRO A 75 13.83 0.39 -6.67
C PRO A 75 13.65 -0.39 -5.37
N LEU A 76 13.13 0.29 -4.35
CA LEU A 76 12.73 -0.36 -3.11
C LEU A 76 11.44 -1.19 -3.31
N THR A 77 11.13 -2.10 -2.39
CA THR A 77 9.83 -2.79 -2.35
C THR A 77 8.65 -1.81 -2.44
N SER A 78 8.76 -0.65 -1.78
CA SER A 78 7.73 0.41 -1.86
C SER A 78 7.55 1.00 -3.27
N GLN A 79 8.59 1.01 -4.12
CA GLN A 79 8.51 1.46 -5.52
C GLN A 79 8.05 0.37 -6.48
N ILE A 80 8.36 -0.90 -6.18
CA ILE A 80 7.98 -2.06 -7.01
C ILE A 80 6.47 -2.34 -6.92
N ALA A 81 5.85 -2.02 -5.78
CA ALA A 81 4.41 -2.17 -5.57
C ALA A 81 3.57 -1.53 -6.69
N GLY A 82 2.41 -2.12 -6.99
CA GLY A 82 1.50 -1.69 -8.07
C GLY A 82 1.26 -0.16 -8.12
N ALA A 83 0.77 0.51 -7.08
CA ALA A 83 0.02 0.02 -5.93
C ALA A 83 -1.44 0.46 -6.10
N LEU A 84 -2.35 -0.46 -5.84
CA LEU A 84 -3.79 -0.21 -5.85
C LEU A 84 -4.32 -0.44 -4.43
N TRP A 85 -5.34 0.30 -4.04
CA TRP A 85 -6.14 -0.03 -2.86
C TRP A 85 -7.29 -0.95 -3.28
N GLU A 86 -7.46 -2.09 -2.60
CA GLU A 86 -8.47 -3.10 -2.92
C GLU A 86 -9.46 -3.31 -1.78
N TYR A 87 -10.66 -3.75 -2.12
CA TYR A 87 -11.71 -4.09 -1.16
C TYR A 87 -12.18 -5.56 -1.29
N PRO A 88 -12.20 -6.35 -0.18
CA PRO A 88 -11.57 -6.06 1.09
C PRO A 88 -10.02 -6.04 0.95
N PRO A 89 -9.32 -5.26 1.78
CA PRO A 89 -7.87 -5.09 1.74
C PRO A 89 -7.12 -6.40 1.98
N GLY A 90 -6.07 -6.67 1.21
CA GLY A 90 -5.23 -7.87 1.36
C GLY A 90 -5.78 -9.08 0.59
N GLY A 91 -6.40 -8.87 -0.57
CA GLY A 91 -6.78 -9.90 -1.54
C GLY A 91 -5.60 -10.64 -2.17
N CYS A 92 -4.37 -10.15 -1.98
CA CYS A 92 -3.14 -10.89 -2.30
C CYS A 92 -2.76 -11.96 -1.25
N GLY A 93 -3.46 -12.05 -0.11
CA GLY A 93 -3.24 -13.05 0.94
C GLY A 93 -4.55 -13.65 1.45
N ILE A 94 -4.63 -14.97 1.53
CA ILE A 94 -5.85 -15.68 1.94
C ILE A 94 -6.05 -15.66 3.47
N THR A 95 -5.00 -15.36 4.25
CA THR A 95 -5.05 -15.32 5.71
C THR A 95 -4.48 -14.01 6.24
N VAL A 96 -5.20 -13.39 7.18
CA VAL A 96 -4.97 -12.02 7.65
C VAL A 96 -4.14 -11.99 8.93
N ILE A 97 -4.51 -12.81 9.92
CA ILE A 97 -3.77 -13.03 11.17
C ILE A 97 -3.89 -14.52 11.50
N GLU A 98 -2.76 -15.24 11.54
CA GLU A 98 -2.74 -16.67 11.87
C GLU A 98 -2.76 -16.93 13.38
N THR A 99 -2.17 -16.05 14.19
CA THR A 99 -2.14 -16.20 15.65
C THR A 99 -2.14 -14.82 16.31
N PRO A 100 -3.18 -14.46 17.10
CA PRO A 100 -3.16 -13.23 17.88
C PRO A 100 -2.13 -13.37 19.01
N LEU A 101 -1.07 -12.55 18.95
CA LEU A 101 -0.01 -12.51 19.96
C LEU A 101 -0.12 -11.23 20.79
N PHE A 102 0.20 -11.32 22.08
CA PHE A 102 0.24 -10.16 22.96
C PHE A 102 1.28 -9.14 22.44
N GLY A 103 0.86 -7.88 22.28
CA GLY A 103 1.68 -6.82 21.71
C GLY A 103 1.62 -6.70 20.19
N CYS A 104 0.92 -7.62 19.50
CA CYS A 104 0.59 -7.49 18.08
C CYS A 104 -0.77 -6.82 17.88
N SER A 105 -1.02 -6.36 16.66
CA SER A 105 -2.28 -5.74 16.29
C SER A 105 -3.45 -6.73 16.31
N THR A 106 -4.62 -6.24 16.70
CA THR A 106 -5.86 -7.02 16.66
C THR A 106 -6.43 -7.07 15.24
N LEU A 107 -7.41 -7.95 15.00
CA LEU A 107 -8.09 -8.05 13.72
C LEU A 107 -8.84 -6.75 13.38
N GLU A 108 -9.44 -6.12 14.38
CA GLU A 108 -10.13 -4.84 14.25
C GLU A 108 -9.17 -3.73 13.82
N GLN A 109 -7.97 -3.67 14.41
CA GLN A 109 -6.93 -2.71 14.02
C GLN A 109 -6.44 -2.96 12.59
N TYR A 110 -6.28 -4.22 12.20
CA TYR A 110 -5.92 -4.59 10.84
C TYR A 110 -6.99 -4.17 9.82
N TRP A 111 -8.27 -4.24 10.18
CA TRP A 111 -9.37 -3.79 9.31
C TRP A 111 -9.50 -2.27 9.25
N GLU A 112 -9.16 -1.58 10.32
CA GLU A 112 -9.23 -0.11 10.38
C GLU A 112 -8.18 0.57 9.50
N TRP A 113 -6.91 0.12 9.53
CA TRP A 113 -5.83 0.82 8.81
C TRP A 113 -6.08 0.96 7.31
N PRO A 114 -6.60 -0.05 6.60
CA PRO A 114 -6.98 0.11 5.21
C PRO A 114 -8.03 1.19 4.99
N LEU A 115 -9.04 1.30 5.85
CA LEU A 115 -10.06 2.36 5.77
C LEU A 115 -9.42 3.74 5.99
N GLN A 116 -8.61 3.91 7.03
CA GLN A 116 -7.89 5.17 7.23
C GLN A 116 -6.98 5.51 6.03
N SER A 117 -6.33 4.50 5.45
CA SER A 117 -5.43 4.69 4.32
C SER A 117 -6.16 5.07 3.03
N PHE A 118 -7.35 4.52 2.75
CA PHE A 118 -8.09 4.96 1.57
C PHE A 118 -8.59 6.39 1.75
N GLU A 119 -9.05 6.79 2.93
CA GLU A 119 -9.45 8.19 3.13
C GLU A 119 -8.26 9.13 2.94
N PHE A 120 -7.09 8.74 3.46
CA PHE A 120 -5.84 9.45 3.20
C PHE A 120 -5.56 9.57 1.69
N TYR A 121 -5.57 8.46 0.94
CA TYR A 121 -5.25 8.50 -0.49
C TYR A 121 -6.32 9.21 -1.33
N ARG A 122 -7.60 9.13 -0.95
CA ARG A 122 -8.70 9.89 -1.58
C ARG A 122 -8.49 11.39 -1.41
N LEU A 123 -8.15 11.83 -0.20
CA LEU A 123 -7.82 13.23 0.07
C LEU A 123 -6.55 13.69 -0.68
N MET A 124 -5.54 12.82 -0.80
CA MET A 124 -4.35 13.10 -1.59
C MET A 124 -4.64 13.17 -3.09
N ALA A 125 -5.52 12.32 -3.63
CA ALA A 125 -5.93 12.36 -5.03
C ALA A 125 -6.67 13.67 -5.36
N ASN A 126 -7.65 14.05 -4.53
CA ASN A 126 -8.35 15.34 -4.67
C ASN A 126 -7.38 16.53 -4.64
N ARG A 127 -6.34 16.46 -3.80
CA ARG A 127 -5.29 17.49 -3.73
C ARG A 127 -4.46 17.54 -5.01
N ASP A 128 -4.05 16.39 -5.54
CA ASP A 128 -3.20 16.32 -6.74
C ASP A 128 -3.94 16.78 -8.02
N GLU A 129 -5.25 16.60 -8.08
CA GLU A 129 -6.13 17.17 -9.11
C GLU A 129 -6.11 18.69 -9.07
N LEU A 130 -6.34 19.29 -7.89
CA LEU A 130 -6.33 20.76 -7.73
C LEU A 130 -4.99 21.41 -8.11
N ILE A 131 -3.87 20.70 -7.95
CA ILE A 131 -2.53 21.18 -8.38
C ILE A 131 -2.42 21.18 -9.91
N GLY A 132 -3.08 20.24 -10.61
CA GLY A 132 -3.09 20.16 -12.08
C GLY A 132 -3.71 21.38 -12.76
N ASP A 133 -4.64 22.06 -12.09
CA ASP A 133 -5.39 23.19 -12.66
C ASP A 133 -4.68 24.55 -12.54
N GLY A 134 -3.34 24.57 -12.42
CA GLY A 134 -2.53 25.80 -12.42
C GLY A 134 -2.49 26.55 -11.08
N LEU A 135 -2.97 25.95 -9.98
CA LEU A 135 -2.84 26.48 -8.62
C LEU A 135 -1.45 26.16 -8.02
N GLU A 136 -0.38 26.63 -8.66
CA GLU A 136 1.03 26.33 -8.32
C GLU A 136 1.42 26.69 -6.87
N ARG A 137 0.73 27.65 -6.25
CA ARG A 137 0.91 28.01 -4.82
C ARG A 137 0.48 26.92 -3.83
N ALA A 138 -0.20 25.85 -4.27
CA ALA A 138 -0.63 24.72 -3.43
C ALA A 138 0.43 23.60 -3.31
N ALA A 139 1.56 23.72 -4.01
CA ALA A 139 2.42 22.60 -4.35
C ALA A 139 3.50 22.22 -3.31
N GLY A 140 3.35 22.54 -2.02
CA GLY A 140 4.22 22.11 -0.90
C GLY A 140 5.44 21.24 -1.28
N ALA A 141 5.34 19.92 -1.13
CA ALA A 141 6.34 18.96 -1.64
C ALA A 141 6.08 18.43 -3.07
N GLY A 142 5.07 18.96 -3.76
CA GLY A 142 4.62 18.58 -5.10
C GLY A 142 3.32 17.78 -5.08
N LYS A 143 3.07 17.03 -6.16
CA LYS A 143 2.04 15.99 -6.22
C LYS A 143 2.51 14.73 -5.49
N PHE A 144 1.60 14.01 -4.87
CA PHE A 144 1.86 12.72 -4.25
C PHE A 144 1.86 11.57 -5.26
N GLY A 145 1.17 11.73 -6.40
CA GLY A 145 0.96 10.67 -7.38
C GLY A 145 -0.27 9.82 -7.09
N ALA A 146 -1.23 10.30 -6.29
CA ALA A 146 -2.49 9.59 -6.06
C ALA A 146 -3.54 10.00 -7.09
N LYS A 147 -4.31 9.03 -7.61
CA LYS A 147 -5.49 9.27 -8.43
C LYS A 147 -6.60 8.30 -8.05
N MET A 148 -7.85 8.78 -8.05
CA MET A 148 -9.01 7.89 -7.99
C MET A 148 -9.24 7.31 -9.38
N LYS A 149 -9.32 5.99 -9.49
CA LYS A 149 -9.59 5.28 -10.74
C LYS A 149 -10.64 4.21 -10.50
N THR A 150 -11.29 3.77 -11.57
CA THR A 150 -12.27 2.69 -11.51
C THR A 150 -11.55 1.35 -11.42
N LEU A 151 -11.65 0.66 -10.28
CA LEU A 151 -11.13 -0.68 -10.10
C LEU A 151 -12.18 -1.71 -10.46
N PHE A 152 -11.91 -2.51 -11.48
CA PHE A 152 -12.68 -3.68 -11.85
C PHE A 152 -12.15 -4.92 -11.13
N GLN A 153 -12.93 -5.49 -10.22
CA GLN A 153 -12.54 -6.66 -9.43
C GLN A 153 -13.39 -7.88 -9.79
N PHE A 154 -12.72 -9.00 -10.04
CA PHE A 154 -13.31 -10.23 -10.57
C PHE A 154 -13.20 -11.36 -9.55
N PHE A 155 -14.20 -12.24 -9.54
CA PHE A 155 -14.26 -13.41 -8.66
C PHE A 155 -14.63 -14.62 -9.50
N GLN A 156 -14.05 -15.77 -9.20
CA GLN A 156 -14.34 -17.01 -9.93
C GLN A 156 -15.80 -17.46 -9.72
N HIS A 157 -16.39 -17.10 -8.58
CA HIS A 157 -17.77 -17.41 -8.21
C HIS A 157 -18.52 -16.16 -7.70
N PRO A 158 -19.86 -16.12 -7.85
CA PRO A 158 -20.67 -15.05 -7.28
C PRO A 158 -20.58 -15.05 -5.74
N ILE A 159 -20.44 -13.86 -5.13
CA ILE A 159 -20.42 -13.71 -3.65
C ILE A 159 -21.84 -13.68 -3.04
N GLU A 160 -22.89 -13.46 -3.86
CA GLU A 160 -24.27 -13.25 -3.38
C GLU A 160 -24.98 -14.51 -2.87
N ASP A 161 -24.35 -15.68 -2.94
CA ASP A 161 -24.97 -16.90 -2.42
C ASP A 161 -24.79 -16.95 -0.90
N GLU A 162 -25.82 -16.55 -0.13
CA GLU A 162 -25.87 -16.72 1.33
C GLU A 162 -25.65 -18.20 1.76
N SER A 163 -25.72 -19.15 0.83
CA SER A 163 -25.33 -20.54 1.08
C SER A 163 -23.81 -20.76 1.19
N CYS A 164 -22.98 -19.79 0.79
CA CYS A 164 -21.53 -19.80 1.03
C CYS A 164 -21.17 -19.65 2.51
N VAL A 165 -22.10 -19.15 3.35
CA VAL A 165 -21.86 -18.87 4.78
C VAL A 165 -21.76 -20.16 5.61
N HIS A 166 -22.20 -21.31 5.09
CA HIS A 166 -22.23 -22.56 5.86
C HIS A 166 -21.74 -23.76 5.04
N GLY A 167 -20.42 -23.99 5.03
CA GLY A 167 -19.86 -25.33 4.79
C GLY A 167 -18.74 -25.48 3.76
N ARG A 168 -18.17 -24.41 3.20
CA ARG A 168 -17.01 -24.46 2.30
C ARG A 168 -15.94 -23.46 2.74
N ASP A 169 -14.65 -23.83 2.71
CA ASP A 169 -13.50 -22.98 3.07
C ASP A 169 -13.33 -21.83 2.06
N ASP A 170 -14.23 -20.83 2.14
CA ASP A 170 -14.24 -19.64 1.28
C ASP A 170 -13.92 -18.38 2.10
N ARG A 171 -12.71 -18.38 2.67
CA ARG A 171 -12.14 -17.29 3.48
C ARG A 171 -12.17 -15.92 2.79
N HIS A 172 -12.26 -15.88 1.46
CA HIS A 172 -12.34 -14.64 0.71
C HIS A 172 -13.73 -14.00 0.78
N CYS A 173 -14.79 -14.81 0.69
CA CYS A 173 -16.16 -14.37 0.87
C CYS A 173 -16.43 -13.94 2.32
N ASP A 174 -15.98 -14.73 3.31
CA ASP A 174 -16.14 -14.39 4.73
C ASP A 174 -15.57 -13.01 5.06
N LYS A 175 -14.32 -12.76 4.63
CA LYS A 175 -13.64 -11.47 4.79
C LYS A 175 -14.41 -10.31 4.14
N TYR A 176 -15.03 -10.56 2.99
CA TYR A 176 -15.83 -9.55 2.29
C TYR A 176 -17.07 -9.18 3.11
N PHE A 177 -17.80 -10.18 3.62
CA PHE A 177 -19.00 -9.96 4.43
C PHE A 177 -18.69 -9.29 5.77
N GLU A 178 -17.61 -9.69 6.44
CA GLU A 178 -17.16 -9.08 7.70
C GLU A 178 -16.80 -7.60 7.50
N MET A 179 -16.03 -7.28 6.45
CA MET A 179 -15.65 -5.89 6.17
C MET A 179 -16.86 -5.05 5.77
N LYS A 180 -17.81 -5.62 5.00
CA LYS A 180 -19.07 -4.94 4.66
C LYS A 180 -19.89 -4.62 5.90
N THR A 181 -20.01 -5.58 6.82
CA THR A 181 -20.70 -5.40 8.10
C THR A 181 -20.04 -4.32 8.94
N LEU A 182 -18.70 -4.29 8.99
CA LEU A 182 -17.94 -3.26 9.69
C LEU A 182 -18.23 -1.87 9.10
N ASP A 183 -18.16 -1.70 7.78
CA ASP A 183 -18.44 -0.44 7.08
C ASP A 183 -19.87 0.06 7.34
N GLU A 184 -20.87 -0.83 7.31
CA GLU A 184 -22.27 -0.50 7.62
C GLU A 184 -22.47 -0.12 9.10
N SER A 185 -21.64 -0.67 10.00
CA SER A 185 -21.75 -0.48 11.45
C SER A 185 -21.10 0.81 11.97
N VAL A 186 -20.21 1.42 11.19
CA VAL A 186 -19.47 2.62 11.57
C VAL A 186 -19.95 3.80 10.72
N ASP A 187 -20.10 4.99 11.33
CA ASP A 187 -20.30 6.23 10.57
C ASP A 187 -18.98 6.65 9.92
N SER A 188 -18.64 5.93 8.85
CA SER A 188 -17.38 6.03 8.12
C SER A 188 -17.56 6.96 6.91
N PRO A 189 -16.55 7.76 6.52
CA PRO A 189 -16.58 8.49 5.25
C PRO A 189 -16.83 7.57 4.03
N PHE A 190 -16.57 6.27 4.17
CA PHE A 190 -16.76 5.23 3.16
C PHE A 190 -18.21 4.79 2.96
N ARG A 191 -19.07 5.02 3.96
CA ARG A 191 -20.46 4.60 3.94
C ARG A 191 -21.12 5.13 2.67
N ASP A 192 -21.72 4.21 1.91
CA ASP A 192 -22.40 4.47 0.63
C ASP A 192 -21.50 4.97 -0.54
N GLN A 193 -20.17 5.15 -0.34
CA GLN A 193 -19.24 5.50 -1.44
C GLN A 193 -18.90 4.28 -2.31
N LEU A 194 -18.86 3.11 -1.68
CA LEU A 194 -18.70 1.82 -2.34
C LEU A 194 -20.05 1.38 -2.92
N LYS A 195 -20.48 1.98 -4.02
CA LYS A 195 -21.66 1.54 -4.81
C LYS A 195 -21.35 0.23 -5.54
N ILE A 196 -21.09 -0.83 -4.78
CA ILE A 196 -20.61 -2.12 -5.30
C ILE A 196 -21.79 -2.90 -5.90
N ASN A 197 -21.73 -3.14 -7.21
CA ASN A 197 -22.63 -4.02 -7.93
C ASN A 197 -21.94 -5.38 -8.18
N TYR A 198 -22.65 -6.51 -8.03
CA TYR A 198 -22.07 -7.87 -7.98
C TYR A 198 -22.45 -8.70 -9.21
N HIS A 199 -21.51 -9.23 -10.00
CA HIS A 199 -21.83 -10.19 -11.08
C HIS A 199 -20.69 -11.21 -11.37
N CYS A 200 -21.05 -12.37 -11.92
CA CYS A 200 -20.22 -13.57 -12.17
C CYS A 200 -19.49 -13.55 -13.52
N MET A 201 -18.37 -14.27 -13.66
CA MET A 201 -17.61 -14.41 -14.91
C MET A 201 -18.37 -15.12 -16.06
N ALA A 202 -19.51 -15.75 -15.80
CA ALA A 202 -20.29 -16.48 -16.81
C ALA A 202 -21.12 -15.58 -17.73
N ASP A 203 -21.33 -14.31 -17.37
CA ASP A 203 -22.00 -13.33 -18.22
C ASP A 203 -20.95 -12.44 -18.87
N ALA A 204 -20.95 -12.37 -20.21
CA ALA A 204 -19.94 -11.71 -21.04
C ALA A 204 -19.78 -10.18 -20.83
N ASN A 205 -20.31 -9.61 -19.73
CA ASN A 205 -20.26 -8.20 -19.34
C ASN A 205 -19.99 -7.99 -17.81
N GLY A 206 -19.54 -8.99 -17.04
CA GLY A 206 -19.55 -8.95 -15.56
C GLY A 206 -18.19 -8.77 -14.85
N GLY A 207 -17.96 -7.61 -14.23
CA GLY A 207 -16.92 -7.35 -13.23
C GLY A 207 -17.38 -6.27 -12.24
N LYS A 208 -17.04 -6.37 -10.94
CA LYS A 208 -17.42 -5.35 -9.95
C LYS A 208 -16.62 -4.09 -10.22
N ASN A 209 -17.20 -2.90 -10.10
CA ASN A 209 -16.41 -1.68 -10.13
C ASN A 209 -16.67 -0.75 -8.94
N HIS A 210 -15.61 -0.12 -8.47
CA HIS A 210 -15.67 0.97 -7.49
C HIS A 210 -14.51 1.91 -7.72
N ALA A 211 -14.65 3.16 -7.25
CA ALA A 211 -13.54 4.10 -7.25
C ALA A 211 -12.52 3.66 -6.19
N ALA A 212 -11.26 3.47 -6.59
CA ALA A 212 -10.17 3.12 -5.72
C ALA A 212 -8.96 4.05 -5.94
N PRO A 213 -8.16 4.31 -4.89
CA PRO A 213 -6.90 5.01 -5.04
C PRO A 213 -5.82 4.17 -5.73
N MET A 214 -5.19 4.75 -6.75
CA MET A 214 -4.04 4.20 -7.47
C MET A 214 -2.87 5.15 -7.27
N ILE A 215 -1.72 4.58 -6.91
CA ILE A 215 -0.56 5.35 -6.47
C ILE A 215 0.59 5.16 -7.44
N ASP A 216 1.07 6.26 -8.02
CA ASP A 216 2.39 6.31 -8.63
C ASP A 216 3.44 6.28 -7.52
N THR A 217 3.88 5.07 -7.15
CA THR A 217 4.78 4.93 -5.99
C THR A 217 6.19 5.50 -6.24
N ASP A 218 6.58 5.77 -7.49
CA ASP A 218 7.83 6.49 -7.76
C ASP A 218 7.68 7.97 -7.38
N VAL A 219 6.55 8.58 -7.73
CA VAL A 219 6.20 9.96 -7.32
C VAL A 219 5.96 10.05 -5.82
N ALA A 220 5.21 9.11 -5.23
CA ALA A 220 4.89 9.12 -3.81
C ALA A 220 6.15 9.00 -2.94
N MET A 221 7.08 8.11 -3.28
CA MET A 221 8.31 7.95 -2.52
C MET A 221 9.22 9.18 -2.63
N ALA A 222 9.28 9.81 -3.81
CA ALA A 222 10.01 11.06 -4.00
C ALA A 222 9.36 12.22 -3.21
N PHE A 223 8.04 12.31 -3.24
CA PHE A 223 7.25 13.27 -2.46
C PHE A 223 7.52 13.13 -0.97
N LEU A 224 7.38 11.91 -0.44
CA LEU A 224 7.55 11.62 0.99
C LEU A 224 8.96 11.98 1.47
N LYS A 225 9.99 11.53 0.74
CA LYS A 225 11.38 11.84 1.07
C LYS A 225 11.64 13.35 1.10
N ARG A 226 11.19 14.08 0.06
CA ARG A 226 11.32 15.54 -0.02
C ARG A 226 10.57 16.24 1.10
N LEU A 227 9.35 15.79 1.40
CA LEU A 227 8.50 16.39 2.43
C LEU A 227 9.15 16.28 3.81
N VAL A 228 9.54 15.08 4.24
CA VAL A 228 10.15 14.90 5.57
C VAL A 228 11.47 15.66 5.69
N GLN A 229 12.28 15.69 4.63
CA GLN A 229 13.52 16.48 4.60
C GLN A 229 13.23 17.98 4.72
N SER A 230 12.23 18.50 3.99
CA SER A 230 11.84 19.92 4.08
C SER A 230 11.29 20.31 5.45
N LYS A 231 10.73 19.35 6.19
CA LYS A 231 10.25 19.51 7.57
C LYS A 231 11.37 19.40 8.61
N GLY A 232 12.60 19.13 8.19
CA GLY A 232 13.78 19.10 9.04
C GLY A 232 14.20 17.71 9.53
N ALA A 233 13.68 16.63 8.96
CA ALA A 233 14.24 15.31 9.22
C ALA A 233 15.67 15.21 8.69
N VAL A 234 16.56 14.62 9.48
CA VAL A 234 17.90 14.22 9.02
C VAL A 234 17.78 12.88 8.32
N LEU A 235 18.31 12.77 7.10
CA LEU A 235 18.30 11.53 6.32
C LEU A 235 19.72 10.99 6.21
N GLU A 236 19.97 9.80 6.74
CA GLU A 236 21.29 9.16 6.71
C GLU A 236 21.26 7.84 5.95
N THR A 237 22.27 7.65 5.09
CA THR A 237 22.44 6.38 4.37
C THR A 237 23.41 5.50 5.14
N ARG A 238 22.86 4.52 5.86
CA ARG A 238 23.64 3.54 6.64
C ARG A 238 22.85 2.25 6.79
N GLU A 239 23.55 1.13 6.70
CA GLU A 239 23.02 -0.18 7.04
C GLU A 239 23.18 -0.43 8.54
N ILE A 240 22.08 -0.74 9.22
CA ILE A 240 22.09 -1.29 10.57
C ILE A 240 22.02 -2.82 10.43
N ILE A 241 22.89 -3.53 11.12
CA ILE A 241 23.05 -4.99 11.04
C ILE A 241 22.94 -5.53 12.47
N GLY A 242 22.31 -6.70 12.63
CA GLY A 242 22.12 -7.35 13.93
C GLY A 242 20.86 -6.90 14.69
N ASP A 243 20.55 -7.63 15.76
CA ASP A 243 19.38 -7.38 16.62
C ASP A 243 19.47 -5.97 17.24
N LEU A 244 18.47 -5.13 16.98
CA LEU A 244 18.40 -3.77 17.50
C LEU A 244 18.44 -3.71 19.02
N ARG A 245 17.97 -4.74 19.73
CA ARG A 245 18.03 -4.79 21.20
C ARG A 245 19.46 -4.85 21.72
N LEU A 246 20.40 -5.39 20.93
CA LEU A 246 21.82 -5.43 21.28
C LEU A 246 22.51 -4.09 21.01
N HIS A 247 22.01 -3.32 20.05
CA HIS A 247 22.57 -2.03 19.63
C HIS A 247 21.80 -0.82 20.16
N GLU A 248 20.72 -1.02 20.93
CA GLU A 248 19.78 0.03 21.33
C GLU A 248 20.51 1.20 22.02
N GLN A 249 21.32 0.92 23.05
CA GLN A 249 22.03 1.97 23.80
C GLN A 249 23.05 2.72 22.95
N GLU A 250 23.77 2.00 22.08
CA GLU A 250 24.75 2.58 21.15
C GLU A 250 24.05 3.53 20.17
N LEU A 251 22.98 3.07 19.52
CA LEU A 251 22.21 3.85 18.55
C LEU A 251 21.53 5.05 19.22
N LEU A 252 20.90 4.88 20.38
CA LEU A 252 20.30 6.01 21.11
C LEU A 252 21.37 7.07 21.48
N SER A 253 22.55 6.64 21.92
CA SER A 253 23.65 7.57 22.25
C SER A 253 24.22 8.24 21.02
N GLU A 254 24.49 7.49 19.95
CA GLU A 254 25.12 7.98 18.71
C GLU A 254 24.25 9.03 18.03
N TYR A 255 22.95 8.76 17.91
CA TYR A 255 22.00 9.66 17.27
C TYR A 255 21.40 10.69 18.23
N HIS A 256 21.77 10.66 19.52
CA HIS A 256 21.13 11.44 20.57
C HIS A 256 19.60 11.31 20.50
N ALA A 257 19.12 10.08 20.34
CA ALA A 257 17.71 9.73 20.23
C ALA A 257 17.17 9.27 21.59
N ASP A 258 15.88 9.46 21.81
CA ASP A 258 15.14 8.95 22.96
C ASP A 258 14.40 7.64 22.63
N ILE A 259 14.06 7.43 21.36
CA ILE A 259 13.21 6.33 20.89
C ILE A 259 13.73 5.83 19.54
N ILE A 260 13.71 4.51 19.35
CA ILE A 260 13.92 3.87 18.05
C ILE A 260 12.57 3.36 17.51
N VAL A 261 12.29 3.68 16.25
CA VAL A 261 11.17 3.11 15.48
C VAL A 261 11.75 2.20 14.41
N ASN A 262 11.50 0.90 14.52
CA ASN A 262 11.90 -0.07 13.50
C ASN A 262 10.84 -0.15 12.38
N ALA A 263 11.14 0.44 11.23
CA ALA A 263 10.32 0.42 10.02
C ALA A 263 11.06 -0.25 8.84
N SER A 264 11.86 -1.28 9.13
CA SER A 264 12.76 -1.94 8.17
C SER A 264 12.09 -2.97 7.26
N GLY A 265 10.78 -3.16 7.38
CA GLY A 265 10.03 -4.13 6.57
C GLY A 265 10.59 -5.54 6.74
N ILE A 266 10.97 -6.19 5.63
CA ILE A 266 11.56 -7.52 5.66
C ILE A 266 12.88 -7.60 6.46
N GLY A 267 13.57 -6.48 6.63
CA GLY A 267 14.79 -6.39 7.45
C GLY A 267 14.55 -6.67 8.94
N ALA A 268 13.30 -6.57 9.42
CA ALA A 268 12.96 -6.88 10.80
C ALA A 268 13.15 -8.37 11.15
N ARG A 269 13.24 -9.26 10.14
CA ARG A 269 13.67 -10.65 10.35
C ARG A 269 14.99 -10.73 11.11
N GLU A 270 15.93 -9.86 10.77
CA GLU A 270 17.22 -9.75 11.44
C GLU A 270 17.14 -8.74 12.60
N LEU A 271 16.72 -7.51 12.29
CA LEU A 271 16.78 -6.37 13.20
C LEU A 271 15.89 -6.52 14.45
N ALA A 272 14.86 -7.36 14.40
CA ALA A 272 14.00 -7.70 15.53
C ALA A 272 14.04 -9.19 15.89
N THR A 273 14.94 -9.97 15.27
CA THR A 273 15.01 -11.43 15.40
C THR A 273 13.67 -12.13 15.13
N ASP A 274 12.84 -11.55 14.25
CA ASP A 274 11.49 -12.05 14.00
C ASP A 274 11.50 -13.17 12.95
N SER A 275 11.48 -14.42 13.42
CA SER A 275 11.47 -15.59 12.55
C SER A 275 10.19 -15.74 11.72
N GLN A 276 9.12 -15.03 12.08
CA GLN A 276 7.84 -15.06 11.36
C GLN A 276 7.88 -14.21 10.08
N ILE A 277 8.88 -13.35 9.92
CA ILE A 277 9.05 -12.56 8.70
C ILE A 277 9.73 -13.40 7.63
N PHE A 278 9.06 -13.63 6.51
CA PHE A 278 9.60 -14.33 5.35
C PHE A 278 9.31 -13.57 4.05
N PRO A 279 10.12 -13.74 3.00
CA PRO A 279 9.86 -13.08 1.73
C PRO A 279 8.68 -13.76 1.03
N VAL A 280 7.79 -12.94 0.51
CA VAL A 280 6.92 -13.33 -0.61
C VAL A 280 7.44 -12.58 -1.81
N ARG A 281 8.24 -13.26 -2.64
CA ARG A 281 8.87 -12.64 -3.79
C ARG A 281 7.80 -12.31 -4.83
N GLY A 282 7.68 -11.01 -5.07
CA GLY A 282 6.83 -10.43 -6.10
C GLY A 282 7.63 -9.93 -7.31
N ALA A 283 7.01 -9.92 -8.48
CA ALA A 283 7.51 -9.18 -9.63
C ALA A 283 6.35 -8.65 -10.47
N VAL A 284 6.65 -7.55 -11.16
CA VAL A 284 5.71 -6.82 -12.02
C VAL A 284 6.39 -6.43 -13.33
N LYS A 285 5.61 -6.28 -14.40
CA LYS A 285 6.05 -5.72 -15.67
C LYS A 285 5.45 -4.32 -15.80
N LYS A 286 6.30 -3.30 -16.03
CA LYS A 286 5.85 -1.95 -16.38
C LYS A 286 5.80 -1.86 -17.91
N ILE A 287 4.66 -1.45 -18.46
CA ILE A 287 4.48 -1.27 -19.90
C ILE A 287 3.91 0.12 -20.17
N ARG A 288 4.14 0.64 -21.38
CA ARG A 288 3.37 1.78 -21.89
C ARG A 288 1.91 1.35 -22.03
N ARG A 289 0.98 2.24 -21.67
CA ARG A 289 -0.46 2.00 -21.86
C ARG A 289 -0.74 1.85 -23.36
N PRO A 290 -1.27 0.69 -23.80
CA PRO A 290 -1.61 0.47 -25.21
C PRO A 290 -2.69 1.44 -25.69
N GLU A 291 -2.71 1.68 -27.00
CA GLU A 291 -3.81 2.38 -27.64
C GLU A 291 -5.12 1.60 -27.43
N GLY A 292 -6.22 2.31 -27.13
CA GLY A 292 -7.51 1.70 -26.82
C GLY A 292 -7.68 1.24 -25.36
N TYR A 293 -6.62 1.14 -24.55
CA TYR A 293 -6.77 0.84 -23.12
C TYR A 293 -7.27 2.08 -22.35
N PRO A 294 -8.36 1.99 -21.58
CA PRO A 294 -8.89 3.12 -20.81
C PRO A 294 -7.95 3.56 -19.68
N ALA A 295 -7.56 4.83 -19.66
CA ALA A 295 -6.56 5.34 -18.72
C ALA A 295 -7.03 5.33 -17.25
N ASP A 296 -8.34 5.31 -17.01
CA ASP A 296 -8.99 5.37 -15.70
C ASP A 296 -9.44 4.01 -15.17
N HIS A 297 -9.15 2.90 -15.87
CA HIS A 297 -9.54 1.56 -15.44
C HIS A 297 -8.35 0.79 -14.88
N ALA A 298 -8.54 0.13 -13.75
CA ALA A 298 -7.66 -0.92 -13.25
C ALA A 298 -8.42 -2.24 -13.19
N PHE A 299 -7.71 -3.36 -13.28
CA PHE A 299 -8.32 -4.69 -13.19
C PHE A 299 -7.58 -5.51 -12.15
N LEU A 300 -8.35 -6.26 -11.35
CA LEU A 300 -7.84 -7.15 -10.32
C LEU A 300 -8.64 -8.46 -10.32
N LEU A 301 -7.93 -9.55 -10.51
CA LEU A 301 -8.36 -10.91 -10.18
C LEU A 301 -7.53 -11.34 -8.96
N PRO A 302 -8.06 -11.29 -7.73
CA PRO A 302 -7.34 -11.68 -6.53
C PRO A 302 -7.12 -13.20 -6.48
N ALA A 303 -6.14 -13.63 -5.68
CA ALA A 303 -5.91 -15.04 -5.40
C ALA A 303 -7.12 -15.62 -4.65
N GLN A 304 -7.64 -16.75 -5.12
CA GLN A 304 -8.85 -17.40 -4.62
C GLN A 304 -8.60 -18.89 -4.44
N MET A 305 -9.31 -19.53 -3.53
CA MET A 305 -9.22 -20.99 -3.37
C MET A 305 -9.86 -21.65 -4.60
N ASN A 306 -9.13 -22.57 -5.24
CA ASN A 306 -9.70 -23.37 -6.31
C ASN A 306 -10.63 -24.44 -5.71
N HIS A 307 -11.79 -24.66 -6.34
CA HIS A 307 -12.71 -25.75 -5.98
C HIS A 307 -12.33 -27.07 -6.65
N ASP A 308 -11.02 -27.38 -6.69
CA ASP A 308 -10.48 -28.61 -7.27
C ASP A 308 -10.42 -29.77 -6.27
N GLY A 309 -10.74 -29.52 -4.99
CA GLY A 309 -10.64 -30.48 -3.89
C GLY A 309 -9.23 -30.69 -3.36
N TYR A 310 -8.22 -30.00 -3.91
CA TYR A 310 -6.81 -30.10 -3.52
C TYR A 310 -6.31 -28.89 -2.72
N GLY A 311 -7.18 -27.91 -2.45
CA GLY A 311 -6.83 -26.71 -1.68
C GLY A 311 -5.82 -25.82 -2.38
N SER A 312 -5.75 -25.88 -3.70
CA SER A 312 -4.83 -25.05 -4.49
C SER A 312 -5.36 -23.62 -4.59
N VAL A 313 -4.46 -22.65 -4.83
CA VAL A 313 -4.78 -21.22 -4.87
C VAL A 313 -4.63 -20.71 -6.30
N SER A 314 -5.64 -20.00 -6.80
CA SER A 314 -5.61 -19.35 -8.09
C SER A 314 -4.56 -18.23 -8.11
N LYS A 315 -3.99 -18.00 -9.30
CA LYS A 315 -2.98 -16.94 -9.46
C LYS A 315 -3.67 -15.59 -9.60
N THR A 316 -3.06 -14.57 -9.03
CA THR A 316 -3.52 -13.18 -9.15
C THR A 316 -3.18 -12.62 -10.53
N VAL A 317 -4.11 -11.86 -11.09
CA VAL A 317 -3.85 -10.94 -12.21
C VAL A 317 -4.17 -9.53 -11.71
N PHE A 318 -3.25 -8.59 -11.87
CA PHE A 318 -3.57 -7.19 -11.67
C PHE A 318 -2.97 -6.33 -12.78
N ILE A 319 -3.75 -5.35 -13.22
CA ILE A 319 -3.43 -4.43 -14.30
C ILE A 319 -3.77 -3.05 -13.78
N VAL A 320 -2.75 -2.31 -13.38
CA VAL A 320 -2.90 -1.07 -12.59
C VAL A 320 -2.30 0.10 -13.35
N PRO A 321 -3.08 1.14 -13.67
CA PRO A 321 -2.50 2.37 -14.17
C PRO A 321 -1.65 3.03 -13.09
N ARG A 322 -0.35 3.07 -13.34
CA ARG A 322 0.62 3.80 -12.51
C ARG A 322 0.38 5.30 -12.63
N ASN A 323 0.20 5.73 -13.87
CA ASN A 323 -0.12 7.09 -14.29
C ASN A 323 -0.85 7.00 -15.64
N ASP A 324 -0.97 8.10 -16.39
CA ASP A 324 -1.79 8.13 -17.61
C ASP A 324 -1.14 7.39 -18.79
N ASP A 325 0.16 7.10 -18.71
CA ASP A 325 0.94 6.50 -19.79
C ASP A 325 1.54 5.13 -19.43
N THR A 326 1.55 4.75 -18.15
CA THR A 326 2.21 3.53 -17.68
C THR A 326 1.23 2.61 -16.96
N LEU A 327 1.24 1.33 -17.33
CA LEU A 327 0.54 0.26 -16.61
C LEU A 327 1.55 -0.62 -15.88
N VAL A 328 1.17 -1.10 -14.70
CA VAL A 328 1.86 -2.13 -13.94
C VAL A 328 1.05 -3.41 -14.01
N ILE A 329 1.69 -4.45 -14.54
CA ILE A 329 1.11 -5.77 -14.75
C ILE A 329 1.71 -6.75 -13.73
N GLY A 330 0.84 -7.45 -13.02
CA GLY A 330 1.21 -8.50 -12.08
C GLY A 330 0.25 -9.70 -12.09
N SER A 331 0.50 -10.76 -11.33
CA SER A 331 1.64 -10.91 -10.41
C SER A 331 2.38 -12.24 -10.56
N ILE A 332 3.63 -12.23 -10.08
CA ILE A 332 4.38 -13.40 -9.63
C ILE A 332 4.36 -13.38 -8.11
N THR A 333 4.13 -14.53 -7.47
CA THR A 333 4.14 -14.68 -6.02
C THR A 333 4.88 -15.97 -5.66
N GLN A 334 6.01 -15.88 -4.94
CA GLN A 334 6.81 -17.03 -4.52
C GLN A 334 7.23 -16.88 -3.04
N CYS A 335 6.58 -17.62 -2.15
CA CYS A 335 6.91 -17.63 -0.72
C CYS A 335 8.32 -18.22 -0.48
N ASN A 336 9.02 -17.70 0.53
CA ASN A 336 10.34 -18.14 0.97
C ASN A 336 11.45 -18.04 -0.10
N ASN A 337 11.25 -17.24 -1.15
CA ASN A 337 12.25 -17.01 -2.19
C ASN A 337 12.96 -15.67 -2.01
N TRP A 338 14.27 -15.70 -1.78
CA TRP A 338 15.12 -14.50 -1.62
C TRP A 338 15.83 -14.07 -2.90
N GLN A 339 15.73 -14.84 -3.99
CA GLN A 339 16.50 -14.60 -5.20
C GLN A 339 15.96 -13.38 -5.97
N LEU A 340 16.86 -12.52 -6.46
CA LEU A 340 16.52 -11.37 -7.31
C LEU A 340 16.99 -11.60 -8.75
N ASN A 341 16.67 -12.78 -9.30
CA ASN A 341 17.15 -13.28 -10.59
C ASN A 341 16.07 -13.44 -11.68
N LEU A 342 14.91 -12.77 -11.57
CA LEU A 342 13.95 -12.77 -12.68
C LEU A 342 14.48 -11.92 -13.83
N SER A 343 14.26 -12.42 -15.03
CA SER A 343 14.52 -11.74 -16.29
C SER A 343 13.26 -11.81 -17.16
N PRO A 344 13.16 -11.03 -18.24
CA PRO A 344 12.06 -11.16 -19.21
C PRO A 344 11.89 -12.60 -19.74
N ASP A 345 12.98 -13.36 -19.80
CA ASP A 345 12.97 -14.74 -20.30
C ASP A 345 12.57 -15.81 -19.29
N SER A 346 12.46 -15.45 -18.00
CA SER A 346 12.09 -16.37 -16.94
C SER A 346 10.71 -16.98 -17.19
N THR A 347 10.57 -18.28 -16.93
CA THR A 347 9.33 -19.02 -17.15
C THR A 347 8.16 -18.41 -16.36
N GLU A 348 8.42 -17.88 -15.17
CA GLU A 348 7.40 -17.23 -14.35
C GLU A 348 6.93 -15.90 -14.94
N VAL A 349 7.82 -15.16 -15.61
CA VAL A 349 7.49 -13.89 -16.28
C VAL A 349 6.66 -14.16 -17.53
N LYS A 350 7.05 -15.15 -18.35
CA LYS A 350 6.28 -15.60 -19.52
C LYS A 350 4.87 -16.04 -19.11
N ALA A 351 4.78 -16.90 -18.09
CA ALA A 351 3.49 -17.36 -17.58
C ALA A 351 2.64 -16.21 -17.00
N MET A 352 3.24 -15.19 -16.36
CA MET A 352 2.50 -14.01 -15.88
C MET A 352 1.94 -13.19 -17.04
N TRP A 353 2.72 -13.03 -18.10
CA TRP A 353 2.30 -12.32 -19.30
C TRP A 353 1.18 -13.05 -20.04
N GLU A 354 1.32 -14.36 -20.27
CA GLU A 354 0.29 -15.20 -20.89
C GLU A 354 -1.05 -15.13 -20.16
N ARG A 355 -1.05 -15.19 -18.82
CA ARG A 355 -2.28 -15.01 -18.01
C ARG A 355 -2.90 -13.62 -18.20
N THR A 356 -2.07 -12.60 -18.39
CA THR A 356 -2.54 -11.22 -18.58
C THR A 356 -3.20 -11.07 -19.94
N THR A 357 -2.59 -11.61 -21.01
CA THR A 357 -3.13 -11.54 -22.36
C THR A 357 -4.37 -12.41 -22.54
N GLU A 358 -4.43 -13.58 -21.88
CA GLU A 358 -5.65 -14.40 -21.82
C GLU A 358 -6.79 -13.67 -21.11
N PHE A 359 -6.47 -12.92 -20.04
CA PHE A 359 -7.45 -12.14 -19.29
C PHE A 359 -7.95 -10.89 -20.03
N LEU A 360 -7.06 -10.17 -20.72
CA LEU A 360 -7.39 -9.01 -21.55
C LEU A 360 -6.61 -9.05 -22.88
N PRO A 361 -7.23 -9.51 -23.98
CA PRO A 361 -6.56 -9.67 -25.28
C PRO A 361 -5.98 -8.39 -25.90
N VAL A 362 -6.38 -7.20 -25.43
CA VAL A 362 -5.80 -5.91 -25.88
C VAL A 362 -4.28 -5.83 -25.65
N PHE A 363 -3.70 -6.71 -24.84
CA PHE A 363 -2.26 -6.78 -24.58
C PHE A 363 -1.48 -7.71 -25.51
N GLU A 364 -2.13 -8.46 -26.42
CA GLU A 364 -1.43 -9.39 -27.34
C GLU A 364 -0.37 -8.69 -28.18
N ASP A 365 -0.66 -7.49 -28.69
CA ASP A 365 0.29 -6.69 -29.51
C ASP A 365 1.26 -5.83 -28.67
N ALA A 366 1.04 -5.70 -27.36
CA ALA A 366 1.77 -4.79 -26.49
C ALA A 366 3.17 -5.27 -26.08
N ASP A 367 3.53 -6.53 -26.39
CA ASP A 367 4.83 -7.12 -26.06
C ASP A 367 5.97 -6.67 -27.01
N HIS A 368 5.62 -6.00 -28.13
CA HIS A 368 6.56 -5.69 -29.21
C HIS A 368 7.20 -4.28 -29.14
N GLU A 369 6.82 -3.43 -28.18
CA GLU A 369 7.26 -2.02 -28.09
C GLU A 369 8.04 -1.66 -26.82
N ALA A 370 8.70 -2.62 -26.15
CA ALA A 370 9.47 -2.35 -24.91
C ALA A 370 10.89 -1.82 -25.15
#